data_AF-A0A923VSM0-F1
#
_entry.id   AF-A0A923VSM0-F1
#
_cell.length_a   1.000
_cell.length_b   1.000
_cell.length_c   1.000
_cell.angle_alpha   90.00
_cell.angle_beta   90.00
_cell.angle_gamma   90.00
#
_symmetry.space_group_name_H-M   'P 1'
#
loop_
_entity.id
_entity.type
_entity.pdbx_description
1 polymer ?
#
loop_
_entity_poly.entity_id
_entity_poly.type
_entity_poly.pdbx_seq_one_letter_code
_entity_poly.pdbx_strand_id
1 'polypeptide(L)'
;MRNKSYSTAMPWLISVVLGTVLAACGGGQDPILGSGGGGTTLAPMVTSVTPTGGAATICPSTAITASFSGAPGFKLDPASVNAASFLVTGPGVTPVVASSITVDLATGRVATFKPAAALTPGVSYTATLKGGSAGIKDLATPANAMAADYSFSFTTGPNTPACLQQAINSSQAVGGAPGAPGAGPAGPASILGSAATFGTFGGSAGTTNEGILTVINGDIGTTAVSTKVTGFYDSGPGCTYTVVPGGNAGFVTGKIYTAPPPPTGACPSEGNAVTFDIATRARADALAAYNALAALPDGGVAAPANLASQVLAPSVYKGGAFSIVGGDLTLDGQGDPNAVFVFQMASSLTVGGPGVAFPQSVILINGAQAKNVFWQVGSAATINAGGGGTMVGSILSRDGVTFSTSGKVTITTLNGRALSLGASVTMVNTVINVPAP
;
A
#
# COMPACT_ATOMS: atom_id res chain seq x y z
N MET A 1 -52.75 26.67 -22.90
CA MET A 1 -52.77 28.15 -23.04
C MET A 1 -53.10 28.75 -21.69
N ARG A 2 -52.52 29.91 -21.32
CA ARG A 2 -52.96 30.94 -20.32
C ARG A 2 -53.58 30.49 -18.96
N ASN A 3 -53.35 31.15 -17.81
CA ASN A 3 -52.40 32.18 -17.33
C ASN A 3 -52.68 32.42 -15.81
N LYS A 4 -51.80 33.12 -15.07
CA LYS A 4 -52.00 33.70 -13.71
C LYS A 4 -52.15 32.70 -12.53
N SER A 5 -51.90 33.07 -11.26
CA SER A 5 -51.00 34.08 -10.66
C SER A 5 -50.87 33.82 -9.13
N TYR A 6 -49.88 34.43 -8.47
CA TYR A 6 -49.57 34.28 -7.04
C TYR A 6 -50.46 35.10 -6.08
N SER A 7 -50.45 34.67 -4.79
CA SER A 7 -50.28 35.50 -3.57
C SER A 7 -51.40 35.43 -2.51
N THR A 8 -51.00 35.07 -1.28
CA THR A 8 -51.51 35.43 0.09
C THR A 8 -50.99 34.36 1.08
N ALA A 9 -50.86 34.56 2.39
CA ALA A 9 -50.48 35.69 3.25
C ALA A 9 -50.30 35.11 4.68
N MET A 10 -49.38 35.61 5.50
CA MET A 10 -49.21 35.14 6.89
C MET A 10 -50.18 35.82 7.87
N PRO A 11 -50.55 35.13 8.95
CA PRO A 11 -50.56 35.75 10.28
C PRO A 11 -49.75 34.95 11.33
N TRP A 12 -49.68 35.48 12.56
CA TRP A 12 -48.78 35.09 13.66
C TRP A 12 -49.54 34.89 15.00
N LEU A 13 -48.81 34.49 16.06
CA LEU A 13 -49.04 34.66 17.52
C LEU A 13 -49.66 33.53 18.39
N ILE A 14 -49.43 33.69 19.72
CA ILE A 14 -49.79 32.88 20.91
C ILE A 14 -48.71 31.84 21.30
N SER A 15 -47.74 32.15 22.20
CA SER A 15 -47.73 32.19 23.70
C SER A 15 -47.37 30.83 24.35
N VAL A 16 -46.43 30.62 25.31
CA VAL A 16 -45.89 31.36 26.50
C VAL A 16 -46.75 31.17 27.76
N VAL A 17 -46.25 30.83 28.97
CA VAL A 17 -44.85 30.72 29.48
C VAL A 17 -44.31 29.25 29.40
N LEU A 18 -43.61 28.54 30.32
CA LEU A 18 -43.11 28.63 31.73
C LEU A 18 -41.91 27.64 31.88
N GLY A 19 -40.91 27.69 32.78
CA GLY A 19 -40.60 28.53 33.96
C GLY A 19 -39.09 28.49 34.34
N THR A 20 -38.73 28.25 35.63
CA THR A 20 -37.36 28.40 36.21
C THR A 20 -37.04 27.32 37.28
N VAL A 21 -35.87 27.15 37.94
CA VAL A 21 -34.66 27.97 38.23
C VAL A 21 -33.41 27.06 38.48
N LEU A 22 -32.16 27.57 38.35
CA LEU A 22 -31.15 27.72 39.43
C LEU A 22 -29.64 27.60 39.03
N ALA A 23 -28.93 28.70 39.29
CA ALA A 23 -27.50 29.05 39.23
C ALA A 23 -26.34 28.02 39.28
N ALA A 24 -25.27 28.33 38.53
CA ALA A 24 -23.87 28.40 38.99
C ALA A 24 -23.04 29.39 38.12
N CYS A 25 -21.89 29.87 38.61
CA CYS A 25 -21.02 30.83 37.91
C CYS A 25 -20.19 30.19 36.78
N GLY A 26 -19.70 30.93 35.78
CA GLY A 26 -19.89 32.36 35.49
C GLY A 26 -18.95 32.86 34.39
N GLY A 27 -19.27 34.00 33.77
CA GLY A 27 -18.44 34.61 32.73
C GLY A 27 -19.05 35.92 32.22
N GLY A 28 -18.33 37.02 32.42
CA GLY A 28 -18.69 38.35 31.92
C GLY A 28 -17.42 39.15 31.66
N GLN A 29 -17.20 39.52 30.42
CA GLN A 29 -16.15 40.45 30.00
C GLN A 29 -16.76 41.83 29.80
N ASP A 30 -15.99 42.86 30.13
CA ASP A 30 -15.70 43.99 29.23
C ASP A 30 -14.58 44.82 29.88
N PRO A 31 -13.59 45.26 29.09
CA PRO A 31 -13.46 46.71 28.93
C PRO A 31 -13.65 47.15 27.48
N ILE A 32 -14.44 48.21 27.32
CA ILE A 32 -14.53 48.98 26.07
C ILE A 32 -13.19 49.70 25.81
N LEU A 33 -12.68 49.68 24.57
CA LEU A 33 -11.86 50.70 23.88
C LEU A 33 -11.12 50.08 22.67
N GLY A 34 -11.14 50.77 21.51
CA GLY A 34 -10.25 50.49 20.37
C GLY A 34 -10.92 49.93 19.11
N SER A 35 -11.02 50.76 18.06
CA SER A 35 -11.38 50.33 16.69
C SER A 35 -10.13 49.86 15.95
N GLY A 36 -10.13 48.67 15.32
CA GLY A 36 -8.89 48.12 14.75
C GLY A 36 -8.94 46.83 13.92
N GLY A 37 -10.04 46.51 13.23
CA GLY A 37 -10.05 45.49 12.15
C GLY A 37 -10.15 44.01 12.57
N GLY A 38 -10.84 43.23 11.74
CA GLY A 38 -10.88 41.77 11.85
C GLY A 38 -9.60 41.14 11.33
N GLY A 39 -8.55 41.10 12.15
CA GLY A 39 -7.24 40.58 11.78
C GLY A 39 -7.26 39.07 11.47
N THR A 40 -6.93 38.68 10.25
CA THR A 40 -6.62 37.28 9.95
C THR A 40 -5.36 36.86 10.70
N THR A 41 -5.44 35.83 11.53
CA THR A 41 -4.30 35.29 12.26
C THR A 41 -3.21 34.83 11.29
N LEU A 42 -2.08 35.55 11.27
CA LEU A 42 -0.96 35.25 10.36
C LEU A 42 -0.20 33.98 10.78
N ALA A 43 -0.17 33.69 12.08
CA ALA A 43 0.49 32.51 12.63
C ALA A 43 -0.19 31.18 12.22
N PRO A 44 0.57 30.08 12.10
CA PRO A 44 0.03 28.73 12.01
C PRO A 44 -0.90 28.42 13.20
N MET A 45 -2.06 27.83 12.95
CA MET A 45 -2.97 27.31 13.96
C MET A 45 -3.39 25.88 13.61
N VAL A 46 -3.34 24.96 14.57
CA VAL A 46 -3.82 23.58 14.40
C VAL A 46 -5.34 23.57 14.26
N THR A 47 -5.86 22.98 13.18
CA THR A 47 -7.31 22.87 12.92
C THR A 47 -7.86 21.46 13.14
N SER A 48 -7.04 20.43 12.90
CA SER A 48 -7.40 19.04 13.15
C SER A 48 -6.16 18.18 13.35
N VAL A 49 -6.32 17.08 14.08
CA VAL A 49 -5.27 16.08 14.31
C VAL A 49 -5.81 14.67 14.10
N THR A 50 -4.96 13.77 13.59
CA THR A 50 -5.23 12.34 13.49
C THR A 50 -4.10 11.59 14.20
N PRO A 51 -4.38 10.68 15.16
CA PRO A 51 -5.68 10.42 15.78
C PRO A 51 -6.29 11.65 16.44
N THR A 52 -7.61 11.71 16.51
CA THR A 52 -8.33 12.75 17.25
C THR A 52 -7.94 12.69 18.74
N GLY A 53 -7.81 13.84 19.40
CA GLY A 53 -7.49 13.90 20.83
C GLY A 53 -8.47 13.09 21.68
N GLY A 54 -7.93 12.22 22.55
CA GLY A 54 -8.70 11.30 23.39
C GLY A 54 -9.14 10.00 22.71
N ALA A 55 -8.84 9.78 21.42
CA ALA A 55 -9.26 8.58 20.70
C ALA A 55 -8.59 7.31 21.25
N ALA A 56 -9.39 6.24 21.39
CA ALA A 56 -8.96 4.93 21.83
C ALA A 56 -8.90 3.93 20.66
N THR A 57 -8.35 2.73 20.91
CA THR A 57 -8.26 1.63 19.94
C THR A 57 -7.51 1.96 18.64
N ILE A 58 -6.61 2.96 18.66
CA ILE A 58 -5.82 3.37 17.50
C ILE A 58 -4.83 2.28 17.08
N CYS A 59 -4.74 1.98 15.79
CA CYS A 59 -3.86 0.95 15.30
C CYS A 59 -2.37 1.29 15.56
N PRO A 60 -1.57 0.36 16.12
CA PRO A 60 -0.15 0.55 16.44
C PRO A 60 0.77 1.18 15.37
N SER A 61 0.42 1.08 14.09
CA SER A 61 1.20 1.63 12.96
C SER A 61 0.58 2.88 12.32
N THR A 62 -0.44 3.48 12.93
CA THR A 62 -1.08 4.72 12.43
C THR A 62 -0.09 5.89 12.42
N ALA A 63 0.04 6.56 11.28
CA ALA A 63 0.76 7.82 11.18
C ALA A 63 -0.02 8.95 11.86
N ILE A 64 0.70 9.83 12.55
CA ILE A 64 0.14 10.90 13.37
C ILE A 64 0.23 12.19 12.56
N THR A 65 -0.90 12.82 12.26
CA THR A 65 -0.98 14.02 11.41
C THR A 65 -1.57 15.20 12.14
N ALA A 66 -1.16 16.40 11.74
CA ALA A 66 -1.70 17.66 12.20
C ALA A 66 -1.92 18.59 11.00
N SER A 67 -3.15 19.08 10.84
CA SER A 67 -3.53 20.04 9.81
C SER A 67 -3.52 21.46 10.37
N PHE A 68 -3.05 22.41 9.56
CA PHE A 68 -2.87 23.79 9.98
C PHE A 68 -3.62 24.77 9.06
N SER A 69 -4.18 25.83 9.66
CA SER A 69 -4.61 27.06 9.00
C SER A 69 -3.63 28.19 9.25
N GLY A 70 -3.84 29.29 8.52
CA GLY A 70 -3.07 30.54 8.57
C GLY A 70 -3.59 31.50 7.51
N ALA A 71 -2.80 32.51 7.16
CA ALA A 71 -3.13 33.52 6.15
C ALA A 71 -3.47 32.93 4.75
N PRO A 72 -4.12 33.70 3.85
CA PRO A 72 -4.22 33.34 2.43
C PRO A 72 -2.85 32.99 1.84
N GLY A 73 -2.77 31.89 1.08
CA GLY A 73 -1.51 31.34 0.57
C GLY A 73 -0.72 30.44 1.53
N PHE A 74 -1.03 30.45 2.84
CA PHE A 74 -0.29 29.75 3.92
C PHE A 74 0.24 28.35 3.54
N LYS A 75 1.53 28.17 3.87
CA LYS A 75 2.37 26.97 3.76
C LYS A 75 3.24 26.89 5.01
N LEU A 76 3.36 25.71 5.62
CA LEU A 76 4.34 25.41 6.66
C LEU A 76 5.76 25.45 6.08
N ASP A 77 6.73 25.90 6.88
CA ASP A 77 8.16 25.71 6.59
C ASP A 77 8.57 24.27 6.91
N PRO A 78 8.99 23.44 5.93
CA PRO A 78 9.43 22.07 6.17
C PRO A 78 10.66 21.97 7.08
N ALA A 79 11.52 23.00 7.13
CA ALA A 79 12.67 22.99 8.05
C ALA A 79 12.21 23.16 9.52
N SER A 80 11.15 23.93 9.76
CA SER A 80 10.54 24.10 11.09
C SER A 80 9.77 22.86 11.60
N VAL A 81 9.45 21.88 10.75
CA VAL A 81 8.67 20.69 11.10
C VAL A 81 9.58 19.47 11.17
N ASN A 82 10.13 19.20 12.36
CA ASN A 82 11.18 18.20 12.58
C ASN A 82 11.07 17.57 13.99
N ALA A 83 12.00 16.69 14.36
CA ALA A 83 11.95 15.93 15.63
C ALA A 83 12.05 16.79 16.91
N ALA A 84 12.48 18.06 16.82
CA ALA A 84 12.48 19.00 17.94
C ALA A 84 11.17 19.82 18.04
N SER A 85 10.31 19.79 17.02
CA SER A 85 9.07 20.58 16.96
C SER A 85 7.79 19.76 16.79
N PHE A 86 7.88 18.51 16.33
CA PHE A 86 6.80 17.52 16.36
C PHE A 86 7.29 16.30 17.14
N LEU A 87 7.02 16.29 18.45
CA LEU A 87 7.41 15.23 19.36
C LEU A 87 6.26 14.26 19.58
N VAL A 88 6.57 12.98 19.80
CA VAL A 88 5.61 11.97 20.26
C VAL A 88 6.26 11.20 21.41
N THR A 89 5.50 10.99 22.49
CA THR A 89 5.98 10.35 23.73
C THR A 89 4.98 9.31 24.23
N GLY A 90 5.47 8.22 24.82
CA GLY A 90 4.66 7.18 25.46
C GLY A 90 5.40 5.83 25.58
N PRO A 91 5.15 5.03 26.64
CA PRO A 91 4.40 5.40 27.85
C PRO A 91 5.14 6.47 28.66
N GLY A 92 4.37 7.36 29.31
CA GLY A 92 4.93 8.53 30.00
C GLY A 92 5.71 9.45 29.06
N VAL A 93 6.85 9.97 29.53
CA VAL A 93 7.71 10.89 28.77
C VAL A 93 8.68 10.20 27.79
N THR A 94 8.58 8.88 27.61
CA THR A 94 9.48 8.08 26.77
C THR A 94 9.39 8.52 25.30
N PRO A 95 10.45 9.02 24.65
CA PRO A 95 10.37 9.48 23.25
C PRO A 95 10.11 8.35 22.26
N VAL A 96 9.16 8.55 21.35
CA VAL A 96 8.96 7.69 20.18
C VAL A 96 9.90 8.15 19.06
N VAL A 97 10.70 7.24 18.51
CA VAL A 97 11.54 7.53 17.34
C VAL A 97 10.67 7.54 16.08
N ALA A 98 10.83 8.55 15.23
CA ALA A 98 10.18 8.63 13.92
C ALA A 98 11.00 7.92 12.83
N SER A 99 10.33 7.26 11.88
CA SER A 99 10.92 6.89 10.59
C SER A 99 10.94 8.05 9.60
N SER A 100 9.96 8.96 9.71
CA SER A 100 9.90 10.20 8.93
C SER A 100 9.04 11.25 9.62
N ILE A 101 9.46 12.51 9.55
CA ILE A 101 8.63 13.68 9.84
C ILE A 101 8.63 14.54 8.58
N THR A 102 7.45 14.88 8.06
CA THR A 102 7.30 15.56 6.76
C THR A 102 6.16 16.57 6.76
N VAL A 103 6.21 17.50 5.81
CA VAL A 103 5.09 18.36 5.40
C VAL A 103 4.57 17.86 4.05
N ASP A 104 3.25 17.76 3.89
CA ASP A 104 2.61 17.45 2.61
C ASP A 104 2.99 18.47 1.52
N LEU A 105 3.53 18.00 0.39
CA LEU A 105 3.96 18.85 -0.72
C LEU A 105 2.81 19.44 -1.54
N ALA A 106 1.61 18.83 -1.53
CA ALA A 106 0.48 19.27 -2.35
C ALA A 106 -0.21 20.50 -1.76
N THR A 107 -0.51 20.49 -0.45
CA THR A 107 -1.15 21.61 0.25
C THR A 107 -0.16 22.47 1.02
N GLY A 108 0.96 21.89 1.50
CA GLY A 108 1.88 22.48 2.47
C GLY A 108 1.25 22.79 3.83
N ARG A 109 0.17 22.10 4.22
CA ARG A 109 -0.63 22.40 5.42
C ARG A 109 -0.80 21.25 6.39
N VAL A 110 -0.30 20.07 6.05
CA VAL A 110 -0.36 18.88 6.90
C VAL A 110 1.05 18.47 7.29
N ALA A 111 1.34 18.47 8.59
CA ALA A 111 2.53 17.83 9.13
C ALA A 111 2.21 16.36 9.45
N THR A 112 3.14 15.44 9.15
CA THR A 112 3.00 14.01 9.38
C THR A 112 4.20 13.48 10.16
N PHE A 113 3.97 12.85 11.29
CA PHE A 113 4.92 12.05 12.06
C PHE A 113 4.62 10.57 11.83
N LYS A 114 5.60 9.79 11.37
CA LYS A 114 5.48 8.34 11.22
C LYS A 114 6.41 7.64 12.22
N PRO A 115 5.92 6.80 13.14
CA PRO A 115 6.77 6.02 14.03
C PRO A 115 7.80 5.14 13.29
N ALA A 116 8.93 4.85 13.92
CA ALA A 116 9.96 3.94 13.39
C ALA A 116 9.66 2.46 13.69
N ALA A 117 8.93 2.20 14.78
CA ALA A 117 8.42 0.89 15.17
C ALA A 117 6.92 1.01 15.50
N ALA A 118 6.20 -0.11 15.48
CA ALA A 118 4.80 -0.14 15.91
C ALA A 118 4.69 0.23 17.39
N LEU A 119 3.72 1.08 17.71
CA LEU A 119 3.43 1.53 19.07
C LEU A 119 2.88 0.38 19.93
N THR A 120 3.23 0.33 21.21
CA THR A 120 2.78 -0.76 22.10
C THR A 120 1.26 -0.74 22.25
N PRO A 121 0.52 -1.85 22.04
CA PRO A 121 -0.93 -1.92 22.26
C PRO A 121 -1.37 -1.57 23.68
N GLY A 122 -2.52 -0.91 23.84
CA GLY A 122 -3.08 -0.54 25.13
C GLY A 122 -2.36 0.61 25.84
N VAL A 123 -1.40 1.26 25.20
CA VAL A 123 -0.60 2.36 25.76
C VAL A 123 -1.13 3.71 25.26
N SER A 124 -1.18 4.70 26.15
CA SER A 124 -1.45 6.07 25.77
C SER A 124 -0.18 6.80 25.34
N TYR A 125 -0.26 7.47 24.20
CA TYR A 125 0.79 8.29 23.61
C TYR A 125 0.34 9.74 23.54
N THR A 126 1.26 10.68 23.77
CA THR A 126 1.03 12.13 23.67
C THR A 126 1.91 12.71 22.57
N ALA A 127 1.27 13.32 21.57
CA ALA A 127 1.91 14.12 20.54
C ALA A 127 1.94 15.60 20.97
N THR A 128 3.07 16.27 20.75
CA THR A 128 3.27 17.69 21.08
C THR A 128 3.86 18.42 19.89
N LEU A 129 3.13 19.41 19.40
CA LEU A 129 3.52 20.35 18.36
C LEU A 129 4.03 21.62 19.04
N LYS A 130 5.29 22.00 18.82
CA LYS A 130 5.93 23.12 19.51
C LYS A 130 5.54 24.47 18.90
N GLY A 131 5.20 25.42 19.76
CA GLY A 131 5.05 26.83 19.41
C GLY A 131 6.28 27.67 19.75
N GLY A 132 6.15 29.00 19.59
CA GLY A 132 7.19 29.97 19.89
C GLY A 132 8.35 30.00 18.88
N SER A 133 9.39 30.76 19.18
CA SER A 133 10.49 31.08 18.24
C SER A 133 11.30 29.87 17.74
N ALA A 134 11.26 28.73 18.46
CA ALA A 134 11.87 27.45 18.08
C ALA A 134 10.86 26.40 17.60
N GLY A 135 9.56 26.73 17.52
CA GLY A 135 8.49 25.85 17.11
C GLY A 135 8.21 25.84 15.60
N ILE A 136 7.05 25.28 15.24
CA ILE A 136 6.53 25.17 13.87
C ILE A 136 6.21 26.56 13.31
N LYS A 137 6.57 26.80 12.04
CA LYS A 137 6.47 28.10 11.34
C LYS A 137 5.83 27.99 9.97
N ASP A 138 5.42 29.12 9.42
CA ASP A 138 5.10 29.27 8.00
C ASP A 138 6.33 29.66 7.14
N LEU A 139 6.15 29.67 5.82
CA LEU A 139 7.13 30.17 4.83
C LEU A 139 7.03 31.68 4.58
N ALA A 140 6.46 32.48 5.50
CA ALA A 140 6.41 33.93 5.31
C ALA A 140 7.81 34.57 5.55
N THR A 141 7.97 35.81 5.10
CA THR A 141 9.15 36.63 5.38
C THR A 141 8.70 38.00 5.94
N PRO A 142 8.86 38.26 7.25
CA PRO A 142 9.35 37.36 8.30
C PRO A 142 8.40 36.18 8.56
N ALA A 143 8.95 35.05 9.02
CA ALA A 143 8.19 33.82 9.27
C ALA A 143 7.39 33.89 10.57
N ASN A 144 6.11 33.51 10.51
CA ASN A 144 5.21 33.46 11.66
C ASN A 144 5.31 32.08 12.33
N ALA A 145 5.58 32.06 13.64
CA ALA A 145 5.58 30.84 14.44
C ALA A 145 4.19 30.57 15.06
N MET A 146 3.85 29.29 15.26
CA MET A 146 2.66 28.89 16.02
C MET A 146 2.73 29.47 17.44
N ALA A 147 1.65 30.10 17.90
CA ALA A 147 1.69 30.98 19.08
C ALA A 147 2.00 30.28 20.41
N ALA A 148 1.55 29.02 20.57
CA ALA A 148 1.75 28.20 21.77
C ALA A 148 1.93 26.73 21.38
N ASP A 149 2.38 25.89 22.31
CA ASP A 149 2.40 24.44 22.10
C ASP A 149 0.97 23.89 21.96
N TYR A 150 0.79 22.89 21.10
CA TYR A 150 -0.45 22.13 20.98
C TYR A 150 -0.16 20.65 21.28
N SER A 151 -0.78 20.11 22.33
CA SER A 151 -0.60 18.73 22.77
C SER A 151 -1.91 17.95 22.74
N PHE A 152 -1.88 16.73 22.21
CA PHE A 152 -3.02 15.80 22.23
C PHE A 152 -2.55 14.37 22.50
N SER A 153 -3.40 13.58 23.14
CA SER A 153 -3.13 12.18 23.43
C SER A 153 -4.10 11.25 22.70
N PHE A 154 -3.69 10.00 22.52
CA PHE A 154 -4.51 8.90 22.02
C PHE A 154 -4.06 7.59 22.67
N THR A 155 -4.86 6.53 22.55
CA THR A 155 -4.55 5.20 23.12
C THR A 155 -4.62 4.13 22.04
N THR A 156 -3.59 3.29 21.98
CA THR A 156 -3.48 2.23 20.97
C THR A 156 -4.40 1.04 21.26
N GLY A 157 -4.91 0.41 20.21
CA GLY A 157 -5.64 -0.84 20.25
C GLY A 157 -4.74 -2.06 20.03
N PRO A 158 -5.32 -3.27 20.14
CA PRO A 158 -4.65 -4.50 19.68
C PRO A 158 -4.42 -4.50 18.17
N ASN A 159 -3.41 -5.25 17.71
CA ASN A 159 -3.16 -5.49 16.29
C ASN A 159 -4.24 -6.42 15.70
N THR A 160 -5.38 -5.86 15.32
CA THR A 160 -6.47 -6.60 14.64
C THR A 160 -6.22 -6.74 13.14
N PRO A 161 -6.88 -7.67 12.44
CA PRO A 161 -6.89 -7.71 10.97
C PRO A 161 -7.38 -6.41 10.32
N ALA A 162 -8.31 -5.69 10.96
CA ALA A 162 -8.73 -4.35 10.52
C ALA A 162 -7.59 -3.33 10.62
N CYS A 163 -6.76 -3.38 11.67
CA CYS A 163 -5.54 -2.58 11.77
C CYS A 163 -4.47 -2.98 10.75
N LEU A 164 -4.38 -4.27 10.41
CA LEU A 164 -3.53 -4.77 9.33
C LEU A 164 -3.94 -4.12 8.00
N GLN A 165 -5.23 -4.18 7.66
CA GLN A 165 -5.79 -3.54 6.46
C GLN A 165 -5.65 -2.01 6.49
N GLN A 166 -5.79 -1.37 7.65
CA GLN A 166 -5.59 0.08 7.77
C GLN A 166 -4.11 0.47 7.57
N ALA A 167 -3.15 -0.30 8.08
CA ALA A 167 -1.73 -0.08 7.83
C ALA A 167 -1.38 -0.24 6.34
N ILE A 168 -1.95 -1.28 5.70
CA ILE A 168 -1.88 -1.52 4.26
C ILE A 168 -2.43 -0.30 3.49
N ASN A 169 -3.66 0.13 3.76
CA ASN A 169 -4.27 1.29 3.09
C ASN A 169 -3.48 2.59 3.35
N SER A 170 -2.93 2.76 4.55
CA SER A 170 -2.14 3.96 4.92
C SER A 170 -0.79 4.03 4.20
N SER A 171 -0.20 2.89 3.82
CA SER A 171 1.03 2.88 3.01
C SER A 171 0.82 3.39 1.57
N GLN A 172 -0.41 3.29 1.05
CA GLN A 172 -0.76 3.75 -0.31
C GLN A 172 -0.88 5.28 -0.42
N ALA A 173 -1.17 5.97 0.70
CA ALA A 173 -1.45 7.40 0.73
C ALA A 173 -0.27 8.32 0.31
N VAL A 174 0.94 7.78 0.22
CA VAL A 174 2.17 8.53 -0.14
C VAL A 174 2.41 8.58 -1.66
N GLY A 175 1.70 7.75 -2.46
CA GLY A 175 1.84 7.69 -3.93
C GLY A 175 0.84 8.53 -4.73
N GLY A 176 -0.07 9.26 -4.07
CA GLY A 176 -1.22 9.92 -4.69
C GLY A 176 -0.89 11.16 -5.52
N ALA A 177 -0.46 11.00 -6.77
CA ALA A 177 -0.33 12.10 -7.72
C ALA A 177 -1.72 12.74 -8.05
N PRO A 178 -1.87 14.08 -8.07
CA PRO A 178 -3.18 14.69 -8.31
C PRO A 178 -3.70 14.54 -9.75
N GLY A 179 -4.94 14.05 -9.88
CA GLY A 179 -5.85 14.46 -10.95
C GLY A 179 -5.68 13.82 -12.33
N ALA A 180 -6.13 12.58 -12.50
CA ALA A 180 -6.64 12.10 -13.79
C ALA A 180 -8.18 12.27 -13.82
N PRO A 181 -8.74 13.21 -14.62
CA PRO A 181 -10.19 13.43 -14.67
C PRO A 181 -10.89 12.31 -15.45
N GLY A 182 -11.55 11.39 -14.74
CA GLY A 182 -12.33 10.32 -15.37
C GLY A 182 -12.46 9.02 -14.56
N ALA A 183 -11.71 8.84 -13.48
CA ALA A 183 -11.90 7.70 -12.59
C ALA A 183 -13.22 7.84 -11.81
N GLY A 184 -14.13 6.88 -11.97
CA GLY A 184 -15.31 6.71 -11.11
C GLY A 184 -14.92 6.27 -9.69
N PRO A 185 -15.89 6.07 -8.77
CA PRO A 185 -15.62 5.69 -7.39
C PRO A 185 -14.76 4.42 -7.32
N ALA A 186 -13.51 4.57 -6.87
CA ALA A 186 -12.58 3.46 -6.77
C ALA A 186 -13.02 2.48 -5.68
N GLY A 187 -12.97 1.19 -5.99
CA GLY A 187 -13.06 0.14 -4.97
C GLY A 187 -11.86 0.16 -4.01
N PRO A 188 -11.87 -0.69 -2.96
CA PRO A 188 -10.76 -0.77 -2.02
C PRO A 188 -9.44 -1.06 -2.76
N ALA A 189 -8.51 -0.11 -2.71
CA ALA A 189 -7.31 -0.14 -3.53
C ALA A 189 -6.32 -1.21 -3.05
N SER A 190 -5.77 -1.96 -4.02
CA SER A 190 -4.82 -3.05 -3.75
C SER A 190 -3.51 -2.53 -3.17
N ILE A 191 -2.95 -3.24 -2.18
CA ILE A 191 -1.62 -2.98 -1.61
C ILE A 191 -0.52 -2.84 -2.68
N LEU A 192 -0.70 -3.51 -3.82
CA LEU A 192 0.26 -3.55 -4.93
C LEU A 192 0.28 -2.27 -5.77
N GLY A 193 -0.65 -1.33 -5.56
CA GLY A 193 -0.74 -0.10 -6.35
C GLY A 193 -0.81 -0.39 -7.86
N SER A 194 0.01 0.32 -8.65
CA SER A 194 0.14 0.08 -10.08
C SER A 194 0.75 -1.28 -10.46
N ALA A 195 1.41 -1.99 -9.53
CA ALA A 195 1.86 -3.37 -9.77
C ALA A 195 0.70 -4.40 -9.81
N ALA A 196 -0.54 -3.99 -9.52
CA ALA A 196 -1.69 -4.89 -9.47
C ALA A 196 -2.10 -5.49 -10.83
N THR A 197 -1.73 -4.89 -11.98
CA THR A 197 -2.06 -5.45 -13.32
C THR A 197 -1.03 -6.47 -13.81
N PHE A 198 0.14 -6.55 -13.17
CA PHE A 198 1.26 -7.35 -13.63
C PHE A 198 1.15 -8.81 -13.18
N GLY A 199 1.18 -9.73 -14.15
CA GLY A 199 1.36 -11.15 -13.90
C GLY A 199 2.81 -11.48 -13.52
N THR A 200 3.77 -10.79 -14.14
CA THR A 200 5.19 -10.93 -13.81
C THR A 200 5.92 -9.58 -13.87
N PHE A 201 6.79 -9.33 -12.90
CA PHE A 201 7.69 -8.18 -12.88
C PHE A 201 9.13 -8.65 -12.67
N GLY A 202 9.99 -8.45 -13.68
CA GLY A 202 11.36 -8.95 -13.77
C GLY A 202 12.44 -8.07 -13.14
N GLY A 203 12.11 -7.31 -12.09
CA GLY A 203 13.04 -6.38 -11.43
C GLY A 203 13.78 -5.48 -12.42
N SER A 204 15.11 -5.44 -12.28
CA SER A 204 16.05 -4.79 -13.22
C SER A 204 16.82 -5.77 -14.11
N ALA A 205 16.45 -7.06 -14.11
CA ALA A 205 17.15 -8.10 -14.88
C ALA A 205 16.32 -8.65 -16.06
N GLY A 206 15.00 -8.46 -16.05
CA GLY A 206 14.06 -8.87 -17.09
C GLY A 206 13.30 -10.17 -16.78
N THR A 207 12.60 -10.68 -17.79
CA THR A 207 11.73 -11.86 -17.68
C THR A 207 12.03 -12.83 -18.82
N THR A 208 12.39 -14.08 -18.50
CA THR A 208 12.79 -15.09 -19.50
C THR A 208 11.84 -16.26 -19.49
N ASN A 209 11.34 -16.60 -20.67
CA ASN A 209 10.56 -17.80 -20.93
C ASN A 209 11.30 -18.76 -21.88
N GLU A 210 11.32 -20.04 -21.52
CA GLU A 210 11.82 -21.14 -22.37
C GLU A 210 10.69 -22.09 -22.84
N GLY A 211 9.43 -21.78 -22.54
CA GLY A 211 8.27 -22.58 -22.90
C GLY A 211 7.52 -22.13 -24.16
N ILE A 212 6.75 -23.04 -24.73
CA ILE A 212 5.79 -22.77 -25.83
C ILE A 212 4.33 -22.81 -25.38
N LEU A 213 4.06 -23.22 -24.13
CA LEU A 213 2.74 -23.26 -23.49
C LEU A 213 2.60 -22.20 -22.38
N THR A 214 3.50 -21.22 -22.34
CA THR A 214 3.49 -20.15 -21.35
C THR A 214 2.43 -19.10 -21.72
N VAL A 215 1.58 -18.70 -20.78
CA VAL A 215 0.55 -17.68 -20.98
C VAL A 215 0.51 -16.74 -19.77
N ILE A 216 0.64 -15.44 -20.01
CA ILE A 216 0.47 -14.39 -19.00
C ILE A 216 -0.86 -13.70 -19.24
N ASN A 217 -1.86 -14.07 -18.44
CA ASN A 217 -3.16 -13.40 -18.39
C ASN A 217 -3.05 -12.15 -17.49
N GLY A 218 -2.35 -11.13 -18.02
CA GLY A 218 -1.96 -9.90 -17.33
C GLY A 218 -0.77 -9.21 -18.02
N ASP A 219 -0.20 -8.19 -17.39
CA ASP A 219 0.96 -7.45 -17.92
C ASP A 219 2.31 -8.08 -17.54
N ILE A 220 3.36 -7.81 -18.34
CA ILE A 220 4.77 -8.03 -17.98
C ILE A 220 5.44 -6.67 -17.74
N GLY A 221 6.29 -6.57 -16.71
CA GLY A 221 7.04 -5.35 -16.41
C GLY A 221 8.51 -5.60 -16.07
N THR A 222 9.38 -4.65 -16.40
CA THR A 222 10.75 -4.58 -15.87
C THR A 222 11.31 -3.17 -16.06
N THR A 223 12.20 -2.72 -15.17
CA THR A 223 13.00 -1.51 -15.39
C THR A 223 14.24 -1.77 -16.26
N ALA A 224 14.36 -2.96 -16.85
CA ALA A 224 15.38 -3.31 -17.83
C ALA A 224 14.94 -2.96 -19.27
N VAL A 225 15.92 -2.87 -20.18
CA VAL A 225 15.70 -2.66 -21.62
C VAL A 225 14.91 -3.81 -22.25
N SER A 226 14.14 -3.57 -23.31
CA SER A 226 13.26 -4.58 -23.93
C SER A 226 13.96 -5.92 -24.26
N THR A 227 15.23 -5.91 -24.64
CA THR A 227 16.03 -7.13 -24.91
C THR A 227 16.35 -7.99 -23.68
N LYS A 228 15.85 -7.62 -22.50
CA LYS A 228 15.86 -8.44 -21.28
C LYS A 228 14.53 -9.14 -21.00
N VAL A 229 13.47 -8.85 -21.75
CA VAL A 229 12.32 -9.77 -21.86
C VAL A 229 12.61 -10.71 -23.03
N THR A 230 12.52 -12.03 -22.81
CA THR A 230 12.90 -13.04 -23.82
C THR A 230 11.93 -14.22 -23.84
N GLY A 231 11.63 -14.72 -25.05
CA GLY A 231 10.69 -15.82 -25.28
C GLY A 231 9.22 -15.43 -25.22
N PHE A 232 8.86 -14.16 -25.46
CA PHE A 232 7.48 -13.67 -25.38
C PHE A 232 6.99 -12.95 -26.64
N TYR A 233 5.68 -12.97 -26.85
CA TYR A 233 4.96 -12.05 -27.72
C TYR A 233 3.62 -11.70 -27.08
N ASP A 234 3.14 -10.50 -27.36
CA ASP A 234 1.86 -9.97 -26.86
C ASP A 234 0.83 -9.83 -28.00
N SER A 235 -0.26 -9.10 -27.76
CA SER A 235 -1.31 -8.85 -28.74
C SER A 235 -1.04 -7.66 -29.69
N GLY A 236 0.08 -6.95 -29.50
CA GLY A 236 0.51 -5.81 -30.29
C GLY A 236 1.11 -6.18 -31.66
N PRO A 237 0.93 -5.33 -32.68
CA PRO A 237 1.37 -5.63 -34.04
C PRO A 237 2.91 -5.67 -34.15
N GLY A 238 3.48 -6.87 -34.27
CA GLY A 238 4.92 -7.06 -34.45
C GLY A 238 5.74 -6.93 -33.16
N CYS A 239 5.09 -6.93 -31.99
CA CYS A 239 5.73 -6.92 -30.69
C CYS A 239 6.20 -8.34 -30.31
N THR A 240 7.48 -8.62 -30.54
CA THR A 240 8.10 -9.91 -30.23
C THR A 240 9.44 -9.74 -29.50
N TYR A 241 9.60 -10.49 -28.43
CA TYR A 241 10.67 -10.33 -27.45
C TYR A 241 11.55 -11.59 -27.49
N THR A 242 12.51 -11.62 -28.42
CA THR A 242 13.48 -12.72 -28.63
C THR A 242 12.81 -14.11 -28.61
N VAL A 243 11.88 -14.32 -29.54
CA VAL A 243 11.14 -15.58 -29.76
C VAL A 243 11.89 -16.47 -30.73
N VAL A 244 12.11 -17.73 -30.36
CA VAL A 244 12.59 -18.79 -31.26
C VAL A 244 11.39 -19.69 -31.62
N PRO A 245 10.94 -19.72 -32.89
CA PRO A 245 9.83 -20.58 -33.31
C PRO A 245 10.08 -22.05 -32.97
N GLY A 246 9.14 -22.67 -32.25
CA GLY A 246 9.27 -24.05 -31.74
C GLY A 246 10.19 -24.22 -30.52
N GLY A 247 10.92 -23.17 -30.11
CA GLY A 247 11.74 -23.15 -28.90
C GLY A 247 11.03 -22.45 -27.73
N ASN A 248 10.78 -21.15 -27.84
CA ASN A 248 10.14 -20.35 -26.80
C ASN A 248 9.19 -19.29 -27.37
N ALA A 249 7.91 -19.39 -27.02
CA ALA A 249 6.82 -18.59 -27.60
C ALA A 249 5.68 -18.41 -26.57
N GLY A 250 5.97 -17.71 -25.48
CA GLY A 250 4.97 -17.40 -24.44
C GLY A 250 4.07 -16.24 -24.88
N PHE A 251 2.76 -16.38 -24.69
CA PHE A 251 1.78 -15.35 -25.04
C PHE A 251 1.45 -14.44 -23.85
N VAL A 252 1.25 -13.15 -24.10
CA VAL A 252 0.84 -12.15 -23.10
C VAL A 252 -0.46 -11.50 -23.53
N THR A 253 -1.49 -11.54 -22.67
CA THR A 253 -2.79 -10.91 -22.98
C THR A 253 -2.84 -9.43 -22.65
N GLY A 254 -2.00 -8.98 -21.72
CA GLY A 254 -1.75 -7.57 -21.42
C GLY A 254 -0.69 -6.97 -22.34
N LYS A 255 0.12 -6.07 -21.78
CA LYS A 255 1.24 -5.39 -22.46
C LYS A 255 2.58 -5.66 -21.78
N ILE A 256 3.67 -5.30 -22.46
CA ILE A 256 5.05 -5.53 -21.97
C ILE A 256 5.75 -4.18 -21.73
N TYR A 257 5.82 -3.80 -20.45
CA TYR A 257 6.35 -2.51 -20.00
C TYR A 257 7.85 -2.61 -19.70
N THR A 258 8.65 -2.04 -20.60
CA THR A 258 10.12 -2.13 -20.60
C THR A 258 10.78 -0.76 -20.77
N ALA A 259 12.07 -0.67 -20.45
CA ALA A 259 12.92 0.48 -20.78
C ALA A 259 13.32 0.49 -22.27
N PRO A 260 13.70 1.65 -22.85
CA PRO A 260 14.15 1.73 -24.24
C PRO A 260 15.40 0.91 -24.55
N PRO A 261 15.64 0.51 -25.83
CA PRO A 261 14.82 0.77 -27.02
C PRO A 261 13.64 -0.22 -27.17
N PRO A 262 12.71 0.01 -28.12
CA PRO A 262 11.65 -0.94 -28.48
C PRO A 262 12.17 -2.35 -28.81
N PRO A 263 11.38 -3.42 -28.61
CA PRO A 263 11.80 -4.79 -28.89
C PRO A 263 12.04 -5.04 -30.39
N THR A 264 11.24 -4.41 -31.24
CA THR A 264 11.33 -4.48 -32.70
C THR A 264 11.03 -3.09 -33.28
N GLY A 265 11.51 -2.82 -34.49
CA GLY A 265 11.15 -1.60 -35.23
C GLY A 265 9.66 -1.53 -35.62
N ALA A 266 8.92 -2.63 -35.50
CA ALA A 266 7.48 -2.69 -35.75
C ALA A 266 6.64 -2.31 -34.51
N CYS A 267 7.24 -2.29 -33.31
CA CYS A 267 6.55 -2.11 -32.03
C CYS A 267 6.96 -0.79 -31.31
N PRO A 268 6.88 0.41 -31.93
CA PRO A 268 7.33 1.65 -31.31
C PRO A 268 6.51 2.10 -30.09
N SER A 269 5.34 1.49 -29.88
CA SER A 269 4.47 1.73 -28.72
C SER A 269 4.98 1.12 -27.41
N GLU A 270 5.97 0.22 -27.46
CA GLU A 270 6.62 -0.38 -26.29
C GLU A 270 8.13 -0.11 -26.30
N GLY A 271 8.83 -0.37 -25.18
CA GLY A 271 10.24 -0.03 -25.01
C GLY A 271 10.52 1.47 -25.24
N ASN A 272 9.72 2.34 -24.65
CA ASN A 272 9.86 3.79 -24.74
C ASN A 272 9.82 4.44 -23.35
N ALA A 273 9.98 5.77 -23.29
CA ALA A 273 9.99 6.49 -22.02
C ALA A 273 8.69 6.30 -21.21
N VAL A 274 7.53 6.20 -21.88
CA VAL A 274 6.23 6.03 -21.19
C VAL A 274 6.09 4.64 -20.60
N THR A 275 6.52 3.58 -21.31
CA THR A 275 6.52 2.22 -20.74
C THR A 275 7.53 2.07 -19.60
N PHE A 276 8.69 2.73 -19.70
CA PHE A 276 9.69 2.76 -18.63
C PHE A 276 9.17 3.44 -17.36
N ASP A 277 8.48 4.57 -17.52
CA ASP A 277 7.84 5.31 -16.45
C ASP A 277 6.77 4.49 -15.71
N ILE A 278 5.96 3.73 -16.47
CA ILE A 278 4.95 2.83 -15.92
C ILE A 278 5.62 1.68 -15.15
N ALA A 279 6.64 1.03 -15.74
CA ALA A 279 7.39 -0.04 -15.07
C ALA A 279 8.12 0.45 -13.81
N THR A 280 8.64 1.69 -13.83
CA THR A 280 9.32 2.31 -12.69
C THR A 280 8.36 2.59 -11.53
N ARG A 281 7.15 3.08 -11.82
CA ARG A 281 6.08 3.23 -10.82
C ARG A 281 5.62 1.89 -10.25
N ALA A 282 5.37 0.89 -11.11
CA ALA A 282 5.00 -0.45 -10.67
C ALA A 282 6.08 -1.10 -9.79
N ARG A 283 7.38 -0.91 -10.09
CA ARG A 283 8.47 -1.38 -9.23
C ARG A 283 8.51 -0.67 -7.88
N ALA A 284 8.22 0.64 -7.83
CA ALA A 284 8.15 1.40 -6.60
C ALA A 284 6.97 0.95 -5.71
N ASP A 285 5.79 0.73 -6.30
CA ASP A 285 4.61 0.25 -5.59
C ASP A 285 4.81 -1.20 -5.09
N ALA A 286 5.41 -2.08 -5.90
CA ALA A 286 5.76 -3.43 -5.47
C ALA A 286 6.80 -3.44 -4.32
N LEU A 287 7.76 -2.51 -4.32
CA LEU A 287 8.70 -2.34 -3.21
C LEU A 287 8.01 -1.77 -1.95
N ALA A 288 7.07 -0.84 -2.11
CA ALA A 288 6.27 -0.32 -1.01
C ALA A 288 5.41 -1.43 -0.39
N ALA A 289 4.74 -2.23 -1.21
CA ALA A 289 3.96 -3.40 -0.78
C ALA A 289 4.83 -4.43 -0.06
N TYR A 290 6.02 -4.77 -0.60
CA TYR A 290 6.98 -5.66 0.05
C TYR A 290 7.39 -5.18 1.44
N ASN A 291 7.75 -3.89 1.55
CA ASN A 291 8.14 -3.28 2.82
C ASN A 291 6.97 -3.22 3.80
N ALA A 292 5.75 -2.93 3.34
CA ALA A 292 4.54 -2.95 4.16
C ALA A 292 4.24 -4.36 4.69
N LEU A 293 4.30 -5.38 3.83
CA LEU A 293 4.11 -6.79 4.20
C LEU A 293 5.17 -7.29 5.18
N ALA A 294 6.44 -6.92 5.00
CA ALA A 294 7.54 -7.27 5.90
C ALA A 294 7.46 -6.55 7.27
N ALA A 295 6.85 -5.36 7.31
CA ALA A 295 6.65 -4.56 8.52
C ALA A 295 5.39 -4.94 9.32
N LEU A 296 4.56 -5.86 8.83
CA LEU A 296 3.43 -6.38 9.59
C LEU A 296 3.93 -7.14 10.84
N PRO A 297 3.23 -7.02 12.00
CA PRO A 297 3.55 -7.82 13.17
C PRO A 297 3.37 -9.30 12.87
N ASP A 298 4.13 -10.13 13.59
CA ASP A 298 3.91 -11.58 13.62
C ASP A 298 2.48 -11.87 14.12
N GLY A 299 1.77 -12.77 13.45
CA GLY A 299 0.43 -13.20 13.85
C GLY A 299 0.41 -14.06 15.12
N GLY A 300 1.58 -14.48 15.63
CA GLY A 300 1.71 -15.31 16.82
C GLY A 300 1.34 -16.78 16.59
N VAL A 301 1.10 -17.18 15.34
CA VAL A 301 0.76 -18.55 14.93
C VAL A 301 2.00 -19.20 14.34
N ALA A 302 2.58 -20.16 15.07
CA ALA A 302 3.76 -20.89 14.62
C ALA A 302 3.44 -21.76 13.40
N ALA A 303 4.01 -21.42 12.24
CA ALA A 303 3.99 -22.26 11.05
C ALA A 303 5.25 -23.12 10.95
N PRO A 304 5.14 -24.40 10.52
CA PRO A 304 6.31 -25.23 10.23
C PRO A 304 7.08 -24.70 9.01
N ALA A 305 8.41 -24.96 8.96
CA ALA A 305 9.23 -24.54 7.82
C ALA A 305 8.85 -25.23 6.49
N ASN A 306 8.24 -26.42 6.55
CA ASN A 306 7.53 -27.03 5.42
C ASN A 306 6.02 -26.97 5.71
N LEU A 307 5.28 -26.24 4.88
CA LEU A 307 3.85 -25.99 4.97
C LEU A 307 3.00 -27.10 4.31
N ALA A 308 3.64 -28.17 3.84
CA ALA A 308 2.95 -29.33 3.27
C ALA A 308 1.94 -29.95 4.26
N SER A 309 0.78 -30.34 3.72
CA SER A 309 -0.35 -30.94 4.45
C SER A 309 -0.91 -30.09 5.59
N GLN A 310 -0.57 -28.80 5.68
CA GLN A 310 -1.17 -27.89 6.64
C GLN A 310 -2.53 -27.37 6.13
N VAL A 311 -3.44 -27.10 7.07
CA VAL A 311 -4.63 -26.27 6.85
C VAL A 311 -4.44 -25.01 7.70
N LEU A 312 -4.19 -23.88 7.04
CA LEU A 312 -3.86 -22.62 7.70
C LEU A 312 -5.04 -21.65 7.64
N ALA A 313 -5.33 -21.00 8.76
CA ALA A 313 -6.32 -19.94 8.90
C ALA A 313 -5.73 -18.57 8.45
N PRO A 314 -6.54 -17.49 8.34
CA PRO A 314 -6.04 -16.18 7.91
C PRO A 314 -5.14 -15.55 8.98
N SER A 315 -3.86 -15.31 8.65
CA SER A 315 -2.86 -14.77 9.59
C SER A 315 -1.60 -14.24 8.88
N VAL A 316 -0.69 -13.64 9.68
CA VAL A 316 0.69 -13.33 9.29
C VAL A 316 1.60 -14.43 9.84
N TYR A 317 2.15 -15.26 8.95
CA TYR A 317 3.05 -16.36 9.26
C TYR A 317 4.50 -15.95 9.01
N LYS A 318 5.33 -15.93 10.07
CA LYS A 318 6.73 -15.49 10.01
C LYS A 318 7.69 -16.67 10.11
N GLY A 319 8.72 -16.70 9.26
CA GLY A 319 9.70 -17.79 9.22
C GLY A 319 11.08 -17.39 8.68
N GLY A 320 12.02 -18.33 8.72
CA GLY A 320 13.34 -18.17 8.09
C GLY A 320 13.23 -18.39 6.58
N ALA A 321 12.87 -19.62 6.19
CA ALA A 321 12.47 -20.02 4.85
C ALA A 321 11.15 -20.79 4.95
N PHE A 322 10.39 -20.84 3.85
CA PHE A 322 9.23 -21.73 3.75
C PHE A 322 9.36 -22.66 2.54
N SER A 323 8.86 -23.88 2.69
CA SER A 323 8.71 -24.83 1.60
C SER A 323 7.30 -25.44 1.59
N ILE A 324 6.93 -26.01 0.44
CA ILE A 324 5.76 -26.88 0.28
C ILE A 324 6.28 -28.10 -0.49
N VAL A 325 6.56 -29.19 0.21
CA VAL A 325 7.15 -30.42 -0.36
C VAL A 325 6.56 -31.65 0.32
N GLY A 326 5.97 -32.57 -0.47
CA GLY A 326 5.44 -33.85 0.02
C GLY A 326 3.94 -33.88 0.29
N GLY A 327 3.24 -32.75 0.14
CA GLY A 327 1.79 -32.63 0.21
C GLY A 327 1.34 -31.18 0.00
N ASP A 328 0.13 -30.99 -0.53
CA ASP A 328 -0.43 -29.66 -0.81
C ASP A 328 -0.64 -28.85 0.49
N LEU A 329 -0.61 -27.52 0.36
CA LEU A 329 -0.99 -26.58 1.42
C LEU A 329 -2.45 -26.13 1.23
N THR A 330 -3.26 -26.16 2.28
CA THR A 330 -4.62 -25.59 2.26
C THR A 330 -4.67 -24.27 3.03
N LEU A 331 -5.30 -23.26 2.43
CA LEU A 331 -5.62 -21.98 3.07
C LEU A 331 -7.14 -21.88 3.26
N ASP A 332 -7.57 -21.80 4.52
CA ASP A 332 -8.96 -21.79 4.94
C ASP A 332 -9.41 -20.37 5.27
N GLY A 333 -10.33 -19.81 4.47
CA GLY A 333 -10.88 -18.47 4.68
C GLY A 333 -11.89 -18.37 5.84
N GLN A 334 -12.26 -19.50 6.45
CA GLN A 334 -13.20 -19.60 7.57
C GLN A 334 -14.58 -18.94 7.33
N GLY A 335 -14.95 -18.76 6.07
CA GLY A 335 -16.19 -18.11 5.62
C GLY A 335 -16.03 -16.63 5.23
N ASP A 336 -14.88 -15.99 5.48
CA ASP A 336 -14.64 -14.59 5.10
C ASP A 336 -14.02 -14.50 3.69
N PRO A 337 -14.71 -13.89 2.69
CA PRO A 337 -14.11 -13.62 1.39
C PRO A 337 -12.95 -12.62 1.44
N ASN A 338 -12.80 -11.87 2.53
CA ASN A 338 -11.74 -10.89 2.75
C ASN A 338 -10.54 -11.47 3.53
N ALA A 339 -10.56 -12.77 3.85
CA ALA A 339 -9.50 -13.47 4.54
C ALA A 339 -8.11 -13.19 3.91
N VAL A 340 -7.18 -12.66 4.71
CA VAL A 340 -5.81 -12.30 4.30
C VAL A 340 -4.80 -13.31 4.86
N PHE A 341 -3.85 -13.72 4.02
CA PHE A 341 -2.76 -14.62 4.37
C PHE A 341 -1.44 -13.96 3.96
N VAL A 342 -0.53 -13.75 4.91
CA VAL A 342 0.80 -13.18 4.63
C VAL A 342 1.88 -14.13 5.13
N PHE A 343 2.73 -14.60 4.22
CA PHE A 343 3.91 -15.40 4.53
C PHE A 343 5.16 -14.52 4.46
N GLN A 344 5.69 -14.15 5.61
CA GLN A 344 6.96 -13.42 5.75
C GLN A 344 8.11 -14.42 5.90
N MET A 345 9.10 -14.39 5.01
CA MET A 345 10.32 -15.21 5.17
C MET A 345 11.60 -14.40 4.93
N ALA A 346 12.60 -14.65 5.77
CA ALA A 346 13.90 -13.97 5.72
C ALA A 346 14.79 -14.43 4.54
N SER A 347 14.51 -15.59 3.94
CA SER A 347 15.18 -16.09 2.75
C SER A 347 14.20 -16.64 1.71
N SER A 348 14.21 -17.93 1.41
CA SER A 348 13.63 -18.51 0.18
C SER A 348 12.26 -19.15 0.36
N LEU A 349 11.50 -19.18 -0.74
CA LEU A 349 10.30 -20.01 -0.91
C LEU A 349 10.61 -21.19 -1.85
N THR A 350 10.24 -22.41 -1.49
CA THR A 350 10.41 -23.61 -2.36
C THR A 350 9.16 -24.48 -2.40
N VAL A 351 8.39 -24.39 -3.49
CA VAL A 351 7.20 -25.21 -3.74
C VAL A 351 7.58 -26.29 -4.74
N GLY A 352 7.38 -27.57 -4.42
CA GLY A 352 7.71 -28.71 -5.30
C GLY A 352 9.23 -28.94 -5.46
N GLY A 353 9.71 -30.08 -4.94
CA GLY A 353 11.11 -30.48 -5.08
C GLY A 353 11.43 -31.11 -6.44
N PRO A 354 12.72 -31.39 -6.73
CA PRO A 354 13.12 -32.21 -7.87
C PRO A 354 12.84 -33.71 -7.62
N GLY A 355 12.71 -34.48 -8.71
CA GLY A 355 12.60 -35.95 -8.65
C GLY A 355 11.20 -36.45 -8.33
N VAL A 356 11.07 -37.33 -7.33
CA VAL A 356 9.79 -37.95 -6.91
C VAL A 356 8.92 -37.04 -6.03
N ALA A 357 9.41 -35.84 -5.71
CA ALA A 357 8.56 -34.81 -5.13
C ALA A 357 7.59 -34.31 -6.22
N PHE A 358 6.37 -34.84 -6.22
CA PHE A 358 5.27 -34.40 -7.07
C PHE A 358 5.14 -32.86 -7.05
N PRO A 359 4.68 -32.22 -8.14
CA PRO A 359 4.36 -30.79 -8.09
C PRO A 359 3.28 -30.55 -7.03
N GLN A 360 3.44 -29.46 -6.27
CA GLN A 360 2.62 -29.14 -5.12
C GLN A 360 1.70 -27.97 -5.45
N SER A 361 0.58 -27.88 -4.75
CA SER A 361 -0.44 -26.86 -4.93
C SER A 361 -0.77 -26.14 -3.62
N VAL A 362 -1.27 -24.91 -3.77
CA VAL A 362 -1.91 -24.15 -2.71
C VAL A 362 -3.41 -24.16 -2.99
N ILE A 363 -4.17 -24.80 -2.12
CA ILE A 363 -5.61 -24.99 -2.22
C ILE A 363 -6.30 -23.88 -1.42
N LEU A 364 -7.32 -23.23 -1.99
CA LEU A 364 -8.16 -22.26 -1.28
C LEU A 364 -9.51 -22.89 -0.94
N ILE A 365 -9.95 -22.77 0.32
CA ILE A 365 -11.28 -23.19 0.77
C ILE A 365 -12.00 -22.08 1.54
N ASN A 366 -13.32 -22.26 1.74
CA ASN A 366 -14.16 -21.46 2.64
C ASN A 366 -14.02 -19.92 2.46
N GLY A 367 -13.99 -19.46 1.21
CA GLY A 367 -13.94 -18.03 0.88
C GLY A 367 -12.55 -17.44 0.68
N ALA A 368 -11.46 -18.14 0.99
CA ALA A 368 -10.11 -17.64 0.72
C ALA A 368 -9.94 -17.27 -0.76
N GLN A 369 -9.33 -16.09 -1.04
CA GLN A 369 -9.14 -15.58 -2.40
C GLN A 369 -7.67 -15.33 -2.73
N ALA A 370 -7.26 -15.70 -3.95
CA ALA A 370 -5.90 -15.53 -4.45
C ALA A 370 -5.37 -14.08 -4.37
N LYS A 371 -6.25 -13.08 -4.44
CA LYS A 371 -5.86 -11.66 -4.34
C LYS A 371 -5.49 -11.20 -2.93
N ASN A 372 -5.82 -11.99 -1.90
CA ASN A 372 -5.53 -11.71 -0.49
C ASN A 372 -4.39 -12.59 0.08
N VAL A 373 -3.75 -13.41 -0.75
CA VAL A 373 -2.60 -14.25 -0.36
C VAL A 373 -1.31 -13.58 -0.83
N PHE A 374 -0.38 -13.37 0.10
CA PHE A 374 0.88 -12.66 -0.15
C PHE A 374 2.09 -13.44 0.37
N TRP A 375 3.13 -13.54 -0.45
CA TRP A 375 4.40 -14.18 -0.09
C TRP A 375 5.50 -13.13 -0.16
N GLN A 376 5.96 -12.65 1.00
CA GLN A 376 7.09 -11.73 1.13
C GLN A 376 8.37 -12.57 1.28
N VAL A 377 9.18 -12.62 0.22
CA VAL A 377 10.34 -13.51 0.10
C VAL A 377 11.64 -12.72 0.27
N GLY A 378 12.45 -13.09 1.27
CA GLY A 378 13.69 -12.41 1.63
C GLY A 378 14.82 -12.55 0.61
N SER A 379 14.87 -13.68 -0.11
CA SER A 379 15.74 -13.90 -1.26
C SER A 379 14.93 -14.27 -2.51
N ALA A 380 14.99 -15.54 -2.96
CA ALA A 380 14.37 -16.02 -4.20
C ALA A 380 13.27 -17.08 -3.96
N ALA A 381 12.35 -17.21 -4.91
CA ALA A 381 11.29 -18.22 -4.90
C ALA A 381 11.45 -19.21 -6.06
N THR A 382 11.32 -20.51 -5.78
CA THR A 382 11.29 -21.59 -6.79
C THR A 382 9.97 -22.35 -6.69
N ILE A 383 9.24 -22.43 -7.79
CA ILE A 383 7.88 -22.94 -7.87
C ILE A 383 7.80 -24.10 -8.88
N ASN A 384 7.48 -25.28 -8.36
CA ASN A 384 7.33 -26.56 -9.05
C ASN A 384 8.37 -26.80 -10.13
N ALA A 385 9.65 -26.90 -9.74
CA ALA A 385 10.76 -27.17 -10.66
C ALA A 385 10.57 -28.44 -11.52
N GLY A 386 9.74 -29.39 -11.08
CA GLY A 386 9.33 -30.56 -11.87
C GLY A 386 8.35 -30.28 -13.03
N GLY A 387 7.71 -29.10 -13.05
CA GLY A 387 6.53 -28.79 -13.87
C GLY A 387 5.23 -29.31 -13.24
N GLY A 388 4.12 -28.57 -13.41
CA GLY A 388 2.80 -28.94 -12.86
C GLY A 388 2.40 -28.15 -11.62
N GLY A 389 1.24 -28.50 -11.04
CA GLY A 389 0.72 -27.94 -9.79
C GLY A 389 0.23 -26.49 -9.89
N THR A 390 -0.42 -26.01 -8.83
CA THR A 390 -1.05 -24.68 -8.78
C THR A 390 -0.56 -23.87 -7.59
N MET A 391 0.31 -22.90 -7.85
CA MET A 391 0.68 -21.87 -6.88
C MET A 391 -0.41 -20.79 -6.80
N VAL A 392 -0.55 -20.15 -5.64
CA VAL A 392 -1.58 -19.13 -5.39
C VAL A 392 -1.00 -17.95 -4.64
N GLY A 393 -1.41 -16.74 -5.02
CA GLY A 393 -1.08 -15.50 -4.32
C GLY A 393 -0.07 -14.61 -5.04
N SER A 394 0.11 -13.40 -4.54
CA SER A 394 1.12 -12.47 -5.03
C SER A 394 2.45 -12.76 -4.35
N ILE A 395 3.45 -13.18 -5.12
CA ILE A 395 4.82 -13.43 -4.67
C ILE A 395 5.62 -12.14 -4.87
N LEU A 396 6.15 -11.57 -3.80
CA LEU A 396 7.01 -10.39 -3.82
C LEU A 396 8.41 -10.82 -3.35
N SER A 397 9.35 -10.86 -4.30
CA SER A 397 10.67 -11.48 -4.15
C SER A 397 11.79 -10.46 -4.33
N ARG A 398 12.93 -10.67 -3.65
CA ARG A 398 14.13 -9.84 -3.81
C ARG A 398 14.97 -10.32 -4.99
N ASP A 399 15.28 -11.61 -4.99
CA ASP A 399 16.36 -12.21 -5.78
C ASP A 399 15.82 -13.18 -6.85
N GLY A 400 14.54 -13.05 -7.20
CA GLY A 400 13.94 -13.67 -8.38
C GLY A 400 12.81 -14.65 -8.09
N VAL A 401 12.11 -15.06 -9.15
CA VAL A 401 11.08 -16.11 -9.10
C VAL A 401 11.26 -17.06 -10.29
N THR A 402 11.39 -18.35 -10.03
CA THR A 402 11.56 -19.40 -11.04
C THR A 402 10.34 -20.32 -11.06
N PHE A 403 9.73 -20.53 -12.22
CA PHE A 403 8.65 -21.50 -12.42
C PHE A 403 9.09 -22.63 -13.36
N SER A 404 8.98 -23.88 -12.91
CA SER A 404 9.43 -25.06 -13.68
C SER A 404 10.93 -25.02 -14.02
N THR A 405 11.39 -25.92 -14.88
CA THR A 405 12.75 -25.91 -15.46
C THR A 405 12.72 -26.27 -16.94
N SER A 406 13.85 -26.07 -17.64
CA SER A 406 13.96 -26.44 -19.05
C SER A 406 13.59 -27.92 -19.31
N GLY A 407 12.98 -28.19 -20.46
CA GLY A 407 12.50 -29.52 -20.85
C GLY A 407 11.26 -30.04 -20.13
N LYS A 408 10.61 -29.27 -19.24
CA LYS A 408 9.35 -29.68 -18.59
C LYS A 408 8.14 -29.25 -19.41
N VAL A 409 7.30 -30.20 -19.80
CA VAL A 409 6.09 -29.96 -20.61
C VAL A 409 4.81 -29.76 -19.80
N THR A 410 4.75 -30.26 -18.56
CA THR A 410 3.58 -30.12 -17.68
C THR A 410 3.42 -28.67 -17.20
N ILE A 411 2.25 -28.09 -17.44
CA ILE A 411 2.00 -26.66 -17.17
C ILE A 411 2.02 -26.38 -15.66
N THR A 412 2.86 -25.43 -15.25
CA THR A 412 2.84 -24.86 -13.89
C THR A 412 1.86 -23.70 -13.84
N THR A 413 0.94 -23.66 -12.89
CA THR A 413 -0.05 -22.57 -12.79
C THR A 413 0.25 -21.65 -11.62
N LEU A 414 0.10 -20.33 -11.81
CA LEU A 414 0.05 -19.32 -10.76
C LEU A 414 -1.27 -18.56 -10.85
N ASN A 415 -2.15 -18.73 -9.85
CA ASN A 415 -3.31 -17.85 -9.66
C ASN A 415 -2.87 -16.72 -8.73
N GLY A 416 -2.32 -15.64 -9.29
CA GLY A 416 -1.48 -14.73 -8.53
C GLY A 416 -0.59 -13.83 -9.39
N ARG A 417 0.56 -13.42 -8.83
CA ARG A 417 1.52 -12.50 -9.46
C ARG A 417 2.95 -12.87 -9.06
N ALA A 418 3.91 -12.72 -9.95
CA ALA A 418 5.34 -12.99 -9.71
C ALA A 418 6.16 -11.69 -9.78
N LEU A 419 6.29 -10.98 -8.66
CA LEU A 419 6.90 -9.66 -8.59
C LEU A 419 8.32 -9.74 -8.00
N SER A 420 9.33 -9.81 -8.86
CA SER A 420 10.74 -9.71 -8.47
C SER A 420 11.18 -8.24 -8.43
N LEU A 421 11.86 -7.84 -7.36
CA LEU A 421 12.28 -6.45 -7.12
C LEU A 421 13.71 -6.17 -7.61
N GLY A 422 14.61 -7.16 -7.53
CA GLY A 422 16.02 -7.03 -7.90
C GLY A 422 16.42 -7.86 -9.13
N ALA A 423 16.17 -9.17 -9.08
CA ALA A 423 16.56 -10.11 -10.14
C ALA A 423 15.41 -10.44 -11.11
N SER A 424 15.62 -11.44 -11.97
CA SER A 424 14.69 -11.82 -13.04
C SER A 424 13.54 -12.70 -12.56
N VAL A 425 12.49 -12.80 -13.39
CA VAL A 425 11.53 -13.91 -13.32
C VAL A 425 11.82 -14.86 -14.48
N THR A 426 11.95 -16.15 -14.20
CA THR A 426 12.22 -17.20 -15.20
C THR A 426 11.09 -18.22 -15.19
N MET A 427 10.72 -18.74 -16.37
CA MET A 427 9.60 -19.68 -16.47
C MET A 427 9.68 -20.63 -17.65
N VAL A 428 9.13 -21.83 -17.49
CA VAL A 428 8.94 -22.81 -18.57
C VAL A 428 7.52 -23.35 -18.51
N ASN A 429 6.78 -23.23 -19.62
CA ASN A 429 5.39 -23.70 -19.78
C ASN A 429 4.52 -23.33 -18.57
N THR A 430 4.42 -22.03 -18.29
CA THR A 430 3.78 -21.50 -17.07
C THR A 430 2.59 -20.63 -17.41
N VAL A 431 1.45 -20.86 -16.76
CA VAL A 431 0.25 -20.03 -16.89
C VAL A 431 0.13 -19.14 -15.66
N ILE A 432 0.17 -17.82 -15.84
CA ILE A 432 -0.05 -16.85 -14.77
C ILE A 432 -1.40 -16.16 -14.99
N ASN A 433 -2.30 -16.30 -14.02
CA ASN A 433 -3.62 -15.70 -14.00
C ASN A 433 -3.64 -14.56 -12.97
N VAL A 434 -3.63 -13.30 -13.41
CA VAL A 434 -3.73 -12.15 -12.51
C VAL A 434 -5.12 -12.11 -11.87
N PRO A 435 -5.22 -12.16 -10.53
CA PRO A 435 -6.51 -12.01 -9.85
C PRO A 435 -7.09 -10.61 -10.09
N ALA A 436 -8.38 -10.54 -10.39
CA ALA A 436 -9.11 -9.27 -10.50
C ALA A 436 -8.95 -8.42 -9.22
N PRO A 437 -8.97 -7.08 -9.31
CA PRO A 437 -8.89 -6.17 -8.17
C PRO A 437 -9.87 -6.48 -7.04
#